data_AF-A0A7S4SW40-F1
#
_entry.id   AF-A0A7S4SW40-F1
#
_cell.length_a   1.000
_cell.length_b   1.000
_cell.length_c   1.000
_cell.angle_alpha   90.00
_cell.angle_beta   90.00
_cell.angle_gamma   90.00
#
_symmetry.space_group_name_H-M   'P 1'
#
loop_
_entity.id
_entity.type
_entity.pdbx_description
1 polymer ?
#
loop_
_entity_poly.entity_id
_entity_poly.type
_entity_poly.pdbx_seq_one_letter_code
_entity_poly.pdbx_strand_id
1 'polypeptide(L)'
;RLRSLDGSFSRVGSKARRDVTDEEGLRALLSEFLCSEALRTSATRKAQEISDWWAKQVCFAFYASSLLLAYDTARADVCRINLIDFANCEPIAEKSQDLSGVASGFETLMRLLADLDPLGQ
;
A
#
# COMPACT_ATOMS: atom_id res chain seq x y z
N ARG A 1 10.39 6.84 0.54
CA ARG A 1 11.05 8.14 0.24
C ARG A 1 10.29 8.72 -0.95
N LEU A 2 10.01 10.01 -0.95
CA LEU A 2 9.38 10.66 -2.09
C LEU A 2 10.45 11.33 -2.93
N ARG A 3 10.29 11.29 -4.25
CA ARG A 3 11.18 11.96 -5.18
C ARG A 3 10.51 13.26 -5.61
N SER A 4 11.17 14.37 -5.31
CA SER A 4 10.77 15.71 -5.76
C SER A 4 11.10 15.92 -7.23
N LEU A 5 10.48 16.93 -7.86
CA LEU A 5 10.75 17.30 -9.26
C LEU A 5 12.21 17.71 -9.52
N ASP A 6 12.88 18.27 -8.51
CA ASP A 6 14.30 18.62 -8.55
C ASP A 6 15.24 17.40 -8.38
N GLY A 7 14.69 16.19 -8.27
CA GLY A 7 15.44 14.95 -8.08
C GLY A 7 15.87 14.67 -6.65
N SER A 8 15.56 15.56 -5.70
CA SER A 8 15.82 15.33 -4.27
C SER A 8 14.89 14.27 -3.69
N PHE A 9 15.32 13.67 -2.57
CA PHE A 9 14.51 12.69 -1.85
C PHE A 9 14.11 13.21 -0.47
N SER A 10 12.82 13.14 -0.16
CA SER A 10 12.30 13.45 1.16
C SER A 10 11.83 12.19 1.90
N ARG A 11 11.87 12.26 3.23
CA ARG A 11 11.34 11.24 4.14
C ARG A 11 10.04 11.75 4.76
N VAL A 12 9.12 10.84 4.99
CA VAL A 12 7.81 11.10 5.63
C VAL A 12 7.66 10.11 6.79
N GLY A 13 6.88 10.51 7.80
CA GLY A 13 6.61 9.76 9.02
C GLY A 13 7.32 10.35 10.25
N SER A 14 7.09 9.71 11.39
CA SER A 14 7.47 10.20 12.73
C SER A 14 8.95 10.47 12.87
N LYS A 15 9.80 9.59 12.30
CA LYS A 15 11.26 9.76 12.28
C LYS A 15 11.72 11.00 11.49
N ALA A 16 10.88 11.54 10.62
CA ALA A 16 11.13 12.75 9.84
C ALA A 16 10.30 13.95 10.34
N ARG A 17 9.52 13.81 11.42
CA ARG A 17 8.59 14.84 11.94
C ARG A 17 7.62 15.38 10.87
N ARG A 18 7.21 14.51 9.94
CA ARG A 18 6.22 14.78 8.88
C ARG A 18 5.21 13.66 8.91
N ASP A 19 4.40 13.62 9.97
CA ASP A 19 3.39 12.59 10.15
C ASP A 19 2.22 12.76 9.19
N VAL A 20 1.63 11.64 8.82
CA VAL A 20 0.36 11.58 8.09
C VAL A 20 -0.65 10.99 9.04
N THR A 21 -1.61 11.80 9.47
CA THR A 21 -2.55 11.46 10.54
C THR A 21 -3.99 11.32 10.07
N ASP A 22 -4.25 11.64 8.80
CA ASP A 22 -5.58 11.62 8.19
C ASP A 22 -5.53 11.04 6.78
N GLU A 23 -6.73 10.81 6.24
CA GLU A 23 -6.90 10.21 4.93
C GLU A 23 -6.49 11.15 3.79
N GLU A 24 -6.74 12.46 3.93
CA GLU A 24 -6.38 13.47 2.92
C GLU A 24 -4.86 13.54 2.73
N GLY A 25 -4.11 13.61 3.85
CA GLY A 25 -2.66 13.58 3.85
C GLY A 25 -2.11 12.26 3.29
N LEU A 26 -2.76 11.12 3.58
CA LEU A 26 -2.38 9.84 3.01
C LEU A 26 -2.60 9.80 1.50
N ARG A 27 -3.72 10.33 1.02
CA ARG A 27 -4.04 10.45 -0.41
C ARG A 27 -3.04 11.35 -1.13
N ALA A 28 -2.72 12.51 -0.57
CA ALA A 28 -1.70 13.40 -1.11
C ALA A 28 -0.34 12.71 -1.19
N LEU A 29 0.05 11.99 -0.12
CA LEU A 29 1.29 11.22 -0.09
C LEU A 29 1.33 10.11 -1.16
N LEU A 30 0.24 9.36 -1.31
CA LEU A 30 0.14 8.31 -2.31
C LEU A 30 0.18 8.88 -3.73
N SER A 31 -0.46 10.04 -3.99
CA SER A 31 -0.39 10.73 -5.29
C SER A 31 1.03 11.24 -5.60
N GLU A 32 1.74 11.78 -4.59
CA GLU A 32 3.14 12.20 -4.73
C GLU A 32 4.06 10.99 -4.98
N PHE A 33 3.81 9.86 -4.32
CA PHE A 33 4.61 8.64 -4.49
C PHE A 33 4.34 7.94 -5.83
N LEU A 34 3.06 7.73 -6.19
CA LEU A 34 2.57 7.09 -7.41
C LEU A 34 2.35 8.15 -8.51
N CYS A 35 3.41 8.88 -8.82
CA CYS A 35 3.33 10.12 -9.59
C CYS A 35 2.89 9.97 -11.05
N SER A 36 2.93 8.76 -11.62
CA SER A 36 2.48 8.47 -13.00
C SER A 36 1.25 7.59 -13.03
N GLU A 37 0.45 7.69 -14.08
CA GLU A 37 -0.69 6.79 -14.34
C GLU A 37 -0.23 5.32 -14.36
N ALA A 38 0.90 5.02 -15.03
CA ALA A 38 1.47 3.68 -15.05
C ALA A 38 1.78 3.13 -13.64
N LEU A 39 2.33 3.95 -12.75
CA LEU A 39 2.57 3.55 -11.36
C LEU A 39 1.27 3.31 -10.59
N ARG A 40 0.24 4.16 -10.78
CA ARG A 40 -1.09 3.97 -10.17
C ARG A 40 -1.71 2.66 -10.65
N THR A 41 -1.79 2.44 -11.95
CA THR A 41 -2.31 1.19 -12.54
C THR A 41 -1.54 -0.04 -12.04
N SER A 42 -0.21 0.03 -12.02
CA SER A 42 0.63 -1.07 -11.54
C SER A 42 0.41 -1.34 -10.04
N ALA A 43 0.27 -0.29 -9.22
CA ALA A 43 0.04 -0.42 -7.79
C ALA A 43 -1.35 -1.01 -7.51
N THR A 44 -2.40 -0.50 -8.16
CA THR A 44 -3.77 -0.99 -8.05
C THR A 44 -3.87 -2.46 -8.43
N ARG A 45 -3.29 -2.85 -9.59
CA ARG A 45 -3.24 -4.26 -10.00
C ARG A 45 -2.55 -5.13 -8.95
N LYS A 46 -1.39 -4.69 -8.43
CA LYS A 46 -0.64 -5.50 -7.48
C LYS A 46 -1.33 -5.61 -6.11
N ALA A 47 -1.97 -4.54 -5.65
CA ALA A 47 -2.77 -4.54 -4.44
C ALA A 47 -3.98 -5.49 -4.58
N GLN A 48 -4.65 -5.48 -5.74
CA GLN A 48 -5.73 -6.42 -6.04
C GLN A 48 -5.27 -7.88 -6.02
N GLU A 49 -4.12 -8.19 -6.64
CA GLU A 49 -3.57 -9.56 -6.60
C GLU A 49 -3.33 -10.07 -5.16
N ILE A 50 -2.83 -9.20 -4.26
CA ILE A 50 -2.59 -9.57 -2.87
C ILE A 50 -3.91 -9.69 -2.11
N SER A 51 -4.86 -8.79 -2.35
CA SER A 51 -6.20 -8.85 -1.76
C SER A 51 -6.95 -10.14 -2.17
N ASP A 52 -6.88 -10.51 -3.44
CA ASP A 52 -7.48 -11.74 -3.97
C ASP A 52 -6.86 -13.00 -3.36
N TRP A 53 -5.53 -12.98 -3.16
CA TRP A 53 -4.85 -14.05 -2.45
C TRP A 53 -5.30 -14.09 -0.98
N TRP A 54 -5.38 -12.94 -0.33
CA TRP A 54 -5.80 -12.82 1.06
C TRP A 54 -7.22 -13.34 1.31
N ALA A 55 -8.13 -13.09 0.37
CA ALA A 55 -9.51 -13.56 0.45
C ALA A 55 -9.62 -15.09 0.41
N LYS A 56 -8.66 -15.76 -0.23
CA LYS A 56 -8.63 -17.22 -0.43
C LYS A 56 -7.79 -17.96 0.59
N GLN A 57 -6.77 -17.32 1.15
CA GLN A 57 -5.90 -17.95 2.14
C GLN A 57 -6.64 -18.13 3.48
N VAL A 58 -6.45 -19.29 4.10
CA VAL A 58 -7.06 -19.66 5.40
C VAL A 58 -6.02 -20.22 6.36
N CYS A 59 -4.75 -19.96 6.12
CA CYS A 59 -3.66 -20.60 6.86
C CYS A 59 -3.07 -19.68 7.92
N PHE A 60 -3.16 -18.36 7.73
CA PHE A 60 -2.45 -17.40 8.57
C PHE A 60 -3.27 -16.12 8.85
N ALA A 61 -3.14 -15.59 10.06
CA ALA A 61 -3.52 -14.23 10.44
C ALA A 61 -2.24 -13.39 10.63
N PHE A 62 -2.20 -12.18 10.04
CA PHE A 62 -0.96 -11.40 9.95
C PHE A 62 -1.07 -10.12 10.77
N TYR A 63 -0.63 -10.17 12.03
CA TYR A 63 -0.68 -9.01 12.92
C TYR A 63 0.58 -8.14 12.79
N ALA A 64 0.36 -6.82 12.78
CA ALA A 64 1.44 -5.83 12.69
C ALA A 64 2.39 -6.02 11.48
N SER A 65 1.91 -6.65 10.42
CA SER A 65 2.61 -6.72 9.14
C SER A 65 2.46 -5.42 8.35
N SER A 66 3.38 -5.16 7.45
CA SER A 66 3.41 -3.93 6.64
C SER A 66 3.38 -4.23 5.16
N LEU A 67 2.79 -3.33 4.38
CA LEU A 67 2.96 -3.31 2.93
C LEU A 67 4.18 -2.45 2.57
N LEU A 68 5.13 -3.05 1.85
CA LEU A 68 6.26 -2.34 1.27
C LEU A 68 5.99 -2.03 -0.19
N LEU A 69 5.90 -0.74 -0.52
CA LEU A 69 5.77 -0.24 -1.88
C LEU A 69 7.11 0.31 -2.37
N ALA A 70 7.51 -0.07 -3.59
CA ALA A 70 8.75 0.39 -4.20
C ALA A 70 8.64 0.41 -5.74
N TYR A 71 9.30 1.37 -6.36
CA TYR A 71 9.49 1.42 -7.82
C TYR A 71 10.89 1.93 -8.14
N ASP A 72 11.34 1.68 -9.36
CA ASP A 72 12.61 2.21 -9.88
C ASP A 72 12.39 3.64 -10.40
N THR A 73 13.12 4.61 -9.88
CA THR A 73 12.99 6.01 -10.30
C THR A 73 13.51 6.28 -11.71
N ALA A 74 14.34 5.39 -12.26
CA ALA A 74 14.74 5.41 -13.67
C ALA A 74 13.68 4.78 -14.59
N ARG A 75 12.79 3.94 -14.04
CA ARG A 75 11.74 3.20 -14.74
C ARG A 75 10.45 3.22 -13.92
N ALA A 76 9.78 4.37 -13.95
CA ALA A 76 8.57 4.66 -13.17
C ALA A 76 7.29 4.12 -13.84
N ASP A 77 7.31 2.85 -14.24
CA ASP A 77 6.23 2.11 -14.89
C ASP A 77 5.69 0.97 -14.02
N VAL A 78 6.52 0.40 -13.14
CA VAL A 78 6.16 -0.75 -12.30
C VAL A 78 6.32 -0.44 -10.81
N CYS A 79 5.21 -0.53 -10.09
CA CYS A 79 5.18 -0.52 -8.63
C CYS A 79 5.16 -1.95 -8.09
N ARG A 80 6.13 -2.28 -7.23
CA ARG A 80 6.16 -3.53 -6.46
C ARG A 80 5.49 -3.30 -5.13
N ILE A 81 4.60 -4.21 -4.76
CA ILE A 81 3.95 -4.25 -3.45
C ILE A 81 4.17 -5.64 -2.87
N ASN A 82 4.69 -5.71 -1.64
CA ASN A 82 4.88 -6.98 -0.92
C ASN A 82 4.47 -6.81 0.54
N LEU A 83 3.94 -7.89 1.13
CA LEU A 83 3.75 -7.98 2.58
C LEU A 83 5.10 -8.31 3.23
N ILE A 84 5.42 -7.63 4.32
CA ILE A 84 6.64 -7.81 5.11
C ILE A 84 6.29 -7.83 6.61
N ASP A 85 7.29 -8.15 7.44
CA ASP A 85 7.20 -8.21 8.91
C ASP A 85 6.18 -9.26 9.41
N PHE A 86 6.64 -10.51 9.44
CA PHE A 86 5.83 -11.68 9.82
C PHE A 86 6.05 -12.15 11.27
N ALA A 87 6.65 -11.31 12.12
CA ALA A 87 7.02 -11.70 13.48
C ALA A 87 5.82 -12.07 14.36
N ASN A 88 4.63 -11.50 14.09
CA ASN A 88 3.39 -11.81 14.78
C ASN A 88 2.38 -12.49 13.84
N CYS A 89 2.87 -13.30 12.90
CA CYS A 89 2.03 -14.13 12.05
C CYS A 89 1.60 -15.37 12.84
N GLU A 90 0.30 -15.63 12.88
CA GLU A 90 -0.28 -16.77 13.60
C GLU A 90 -0.93 -17.75 12.63
N PRO A 91 -0.80 -19.06 12.85
CA PRO A 91 -1.56 -20.04 12.08
C PRO A 91 -3.04 -19.98 12.47
N ILE A 92 -3.93 -20.11 11.48
CA ILE A 92 -5.37 -20.24 11.70
C ILE A 92 -5.90 -21.50 10.99
N ALA A 93 -7.00 -22.04 11.50
CA ALA A 93 -7.71 -23.17 10.89
C ALA A 93 -8.86 -22.69 9.99
N GLU A 94 -9.43 -21.51 10.28
CA GLU A 94 -10.56 -20.95 9.57
C GLU A 94 -10.42 -19.44 9.38
N LYS A 95 -10.96 -18.89 8.29
CA LYS A 95 -10.86 -17.45 7.98
C LYS A 95 -11.52 -16.56 9.04
N SER A 96 -12.55 -17.06 9.73
CA SER A 96 -13.25 -16.38 10.82
C SER A 96 -12.34 -16.06 12.01
N GLN A 97 -11.20 -16.74 12.15
CA GLN A 97 -10.21 -16.51 13.22
C GLN A 97 -9.24 -15.37 12.90
N ASP A 98 -9.24 -14.87 11.66
CA ASP A 98 -8.40 -13.76 11.23
C ASP A 98 -8.96 -12.42 11.70
N LEU A 99 -8.45 -11.94 12.85
CA LEU A 99 -8.80 -10.63 13.43
C LEU A 99 -7.76 -9.56 13.12
N SER A 100 -6.86 -9.80 12.16
CA SER A 100 -5.73 -8.91 11.87
C SER A 100 -6.13 -7.57 11.24
N GLY A 101 -7.35 -7.49 10.68
CA GLY A 101 -7.84 -6.29 9.97
C GLY A 101 -7.24 -6.08 8.58
N VAL A 102 -6.43 -7.03 8.08
CA VAL A 102 -5.77 -6.91 6.76
C VAL A 102 -6.78 -6.76 5.62
N ALA A 103 -7.93 -7.46 5.68
CA ALA A 103 -8.98 -7.34 4.67
C ALA A 103 -9.50 -5.89 4.58
N SER A 104 -9.89 -5.29 5.71
CA SER A 104 -10.33 -3.90 5.79
C SER A 104 -9.23 -2.91 5.39
N GLY A 105 -7.96 -3.23 5.70
CA GLY A 105 -6.81 -2.46 5.25
C GLY A 105 -6.67 -2.44 3.72
N PHE A 106 -6.85 -3.59 3.05
CA PHE A 106 -6.85 -3.65 1.59
C PHE A 106 -8.06 -2.96 0.97
N GLU A 107 -9.26 -3.11 1.53
CA GLU A 107 -10.45 -2.37 1.07
C GLU A 107 -10.21 -0.86 1.11
N THR A 108 -9.62 -0.37 2.19
CA THR A 108 -9.28 1.05 2.36
C THR A 108 -8.22 1.49 1.35
N LEU A 109 -7.14 0.71 1.19
CA LEU A 109 -6.09 1.02 0.23
C LEU A 109 -6.63 1.04 -1.21
N MET A 110 -7.44 0.05 -1.59
CA MET A 110 -8.01 -0.03 -2.94
C MET A 110 -8.92 1.15 -3.24
N ARG A 111 -9.76 1.57 -2.29
CA ARG A 111 -10.56 2.79 -2.40
C ARG A 111 -9.69 4.02 -2.59
N LEU A 112 -8.64 4.17 -1.78
CA LEU A 112 -7.70 5.29 -1.91
C LEU A 112 -7.01 5.33 -3.27
N LEU A 113 -6.55 4.17 -3.76
CA LEU A 113 -5.88 4.06 -5.06
C LEU A 113 -6.82 4.36 -6.23
N ALA A 114 -8.08 3.91 -6.17
CA ALA A 114 -9.07 4.22 -7.20
C ALA A 114 -9.33 5.72 -7.32
N ASP A 115 -9.33 6.43 -6.20
CA ASP A 115 -9.54 7.88 -6.21
C ASP A 115 -8.31 8.70 -6.66
N LEU A 116 -7.15 8.06 -6.89
CA LEU A 116 -5.96 8.74 -7.41
C LEU A 116 -6.01 8.94 -8.93
N ASP A 117 -6.92 8.27 -9.64
CA ASP A 117 -7.06 8.42 -11.09
C ASP A 117 -7.90 9.66 -11.42
N PRO A 118 -7.35 10.62 -12.20
CA PRO A 118 -8.05 11.86 -12.54
C PRO A 118 -9.29 11.67 -13.42
N LEU A 119 -9.57 10.46 -13.90
CA LEU A 119 -10.72 10.13 -14.75
C LEU A 119 -11.94 9.60 -13.97
N GLY A 120 -11.93 9.75 -12.63
CA GLY A 120 -13.07 9.50 -11.75
C GLY A 120 -14.10 10.65 -11.65
N GLN A 121 -14.11 11.57 -12.62
CA GLN A 121 -15.19 12.55 -12.89
C GLN A 121 -15.38 12.72 -14.40
#